data_AF-A0A9E3EC48-F1
#
_entry.id   AF-A0A9E3EC48-F1
#
_cell.length_a   1.000
_cell.length_b   1.000
_cell.length_c   1.000
_cell.angle_alpha   90.00
_cell.angle_beta   90.00
_cell.angle_gamma   90.00
#
_symmetry.space_group_name_H-M   'P 1'
#
loop_
_entity.id
_entity.type
_entity.pdbx_description
1 polymer ?
#
loop_
_entity_poly.entity_id
_entity_poly.type
_entity_poly.pdbx_seq_one_letter_code
_entity_poly.pdbx_strand_id
1 'polypeptide(L)' 'SDERTAGGIIIPDTAKEKPQEGEVIAVGPGARDDSGKVQPLDVKKGDRILFGKWSGTEVKIDGDDLLIMKESDILGVVE' A
#
# COMPACT_ATOMS: atom_id res chain seq x y z
N SER A 1 -17.60 8.43 13.91
CA SER A 1 -17.94 9.18 15.13
C SER A 1 -17.08 10.43 15.16
N ASP A 2 -17.69 11.54 14.77
CA ASP A 2 -17.10 12.85 14.51
C ASP A 2 -16.42 13.46 15.74
N GLU A 3 -15.12 13.79 15.63
CA GLU A 3 -14.38 14.55 16.64
C GLU A 3 -14.60 16.05 16.43
N ARG A 4 -15.55 16.62 17.17
CA ARG A 4 -15.78 18.08 17.22
C ARG A 4 -14.80 18.72 18.20
N THR A 5 -13.98 19.65 17.73
CA THR A 5 -13.18 20.52 18.63
C THR A 5 -13.96 21.79 18.98
N ALA A 6 -13.71 22.34 20.18
CA ALA A 6 -14.53 23.33 20.88
C ALA A 6 -14.66 24.74 20.24
N GLY A 7 -14.24 24.93 18.98
CA GLY A 7 -14.19 26.23 18.30
C GLY A 7 -15.13 26.39 17.11
N GLY A 8 -16.01 25.42 16.80
CA GLY A 8 -16.88 25.50 15.62
C GLY A 8 -16.12 25.37 14.28
N ILE A 9 -14.82 25.10 14.32
CA ILE A 9 -14.03 24.72 13.16
C ILE A 9 -14.37 23.26 12.87
N ILE A 10 -15.23 23.05 11.88
CA ILE A 10 -15.37 21.75 11.23
C ILE A 10 -14.03 21.52 10.53
N ILE A 11 -13.17 20.70 11.13
CA ILE A 11 -12.09 20.08 10.38
C ILE A 11 -12.84 19.06 9.51
N PRO A 12 -12.97 19.28 8.19
CA PRO A 12 -13.59 18.25 7.38
C PRO A 12 -12.72 16.99 7.55
N ASP A 13 -13.36 15.84 7.76
CA ASP A 13 -12.69 14.52 7.82
C ASP A 13 -11.97 14.16 6.49
N THR A 14 -11.85 15.12 5.56
CA THR A 14 -11.38 14.99 4.18
C THR A 14 -9.86 14.90 4.04
N ALA A 15 -9.07 14.81 5.10
CA ALA A 15 -7.61 14.79 4.94
C ALA A 15 -6.87 13.93 5.97
N LYS A 16 -7.44 12.80 6.37
CA LYS A 16 -6.61 11.70 6.84
C LYS A 16 -6.49 10.72 5.67
N GLU A 17 -5.55 10.98 4.77
CA GLU A 17 -4.98 9.93 3.91
C GLU A 17 -4.32 8.91 4.85
N LYS A 18 -5.12 8.11 5.54
CA LYS A 18 -4.61 7.03 6.37
C LYS A 18 -3.96 6.05 5.39
N PRO A 19 -2.64 5.85 5.47
CA PRO A 19 -2.00 4.80 4.68
C PRO A 19 -2.74 3.49 4.97
N GLN A 20 -2.98 2.73 3.92
CA GLN A 20 -3.56 1.40 4.05
C GLN A 20 -2.45 0.44 4.45
N GLU A 21 -2.78 -0.54 5.28
CA GLU A 21 -1.91 -1.64 5.62
C GLU A 21 -2.37 -2.91 4.90
N GLY A 22 -1.42 -3.76 4.54
CA GLY A 22 -1.71 -5.06 3.95
C GLY A 22 -0.55 -6.03 4.15
N GLU A 23 -0.86 -7.32 4.04
CA GLU A 23 0.12 -8.39 4.09
C GLU A 23 0.50 -8.80 2.67
N VAL A 24 1.81 -8.96 2.44
CA VAL A 24 2.33 -9.40 1.16
C VAL A 24 2.09 -10.89 1.00
N ILE A 25 1.15 -11.28 0.13
CA ILE A 25 0.83 -12.69 -0.15
C ILE A 25 1.80 -13.29 -1.19
N ALA A 26 2.27 -12.47 -2.14
CA ALA A 26 3.18 -12.88 -3.20
C ALA A 26 4.07 -11.71 -3.63
N VAL A 27 5.30 -12.02 -4.02
CA VAL A 27 6.26 -11.05 -4.57
C VAL A 27 6.70 -11.51 -5.95
N GLY A 28 6.81 -10.56 -6.88
CA GLY A 28 7.37 -10.83 -8.20
C GLY A 28 8.90 -11.01 -8.14
N PRO A 29 9.55 -11.31 -9.28
CA PRO A 29 11.00 -11.43 -9.35
C PRO A 29 11.74 -10.11 -9.05
N GLY A 30 11.03 -8.98 -9.08
CA GLY A 30 11.57 -7.63 -8.86
C GLY A 30 11.64 -6.79 -10.12
N ALA A 31 12.00 -5.53 -9.97
CA ALA A 31 12.05 -4.57 -11.07
C ALA A 31 13.25 -4.88 -12.00
N ARG A 32 13.02 -4.93 -13.31
CA ARG A 32 14.11 -5.01 -14.29
C ARG A 32 14.58 -3.61 -14.62
N ASP A 33 15.87 -3.38 -14.53
CA ASP A 33 16.49 -2.16 -15.03
C ASP A 33 16.71 -2.24 -16.56
N ASP A 34 17.10 -1.11 -17.16
CA ASP A 34 17.37 -0.99 -18.59
C ASP A 34 18.56 -1.86 -19.07
N SER A 35 19.37 -2.37 -18.13
CA SER A 35 20.48 -3.28 -18.41
C SER A 35 20.06 -4.76 -18.39
N GLY A 36 18.78 -5.04 -18.11
CA GLY A 36 18.23 -6.39 -17.99
C GLY A 36 18.54 -7.06 -16.66
N LYS A 37 19.16 -6.35 -15.71
CA LYS A 37 19.35 -6.85 -14.35
C LYS A 37 18.05 -6.73 -13.58
N VAL A 38 17.75 -7.80 -12.84
CA VAL A 38 16.61 -7.84 -11.93
C VAL A 38 17.08 -7.31 -10.58
N GLN A 39 16.52 -6.18 -10.16
CA GLN A 39 16.66 -5.69 -8.80
C GLN A 39 15.67 -6.44 -7.91
N PRO A 40 16.15 -7.16 -6.88
CA PRO A 40 15.25 -7.85 -5.96
C PRO A 40 14.40 -6.84 -5.20
N LEU A 41 13.19 -7.26 -4.84
CA LEU A 41 12.31 -6.48 -3.97
C LEU A 41 12.83 -6.52 -2.53
N ASP A 42 12.72 -5.41 -1.83
CA ASP A 42 13.02 -5.32 -0.39
C ASP A 42 11.91 -5.94 0.46
N VAL A 43 10.73 -6.18 -0.13
CA VAL A 43 9.59 -6.85 0.50
C VAL A 43 9.57 -8.36 0.22
N LYS A 44 9.09 -9.13 1.19
CA LYS A 44 8.95 -10.58 1.13
C LYS A 44 7.54 -11.01 1.48
N LYS A 45 7.20 -12.25 1.11
CA LYS A 45 5.92 -12.86 1.50
C LYS A 45 5.82 -12.90 3.03
N GLY A 46 4.70 -12.41 3.55
CA GLY A 46 4.41 -12.32 4.99
C GLY A 46 4.77 -10.98 5.62
N ASP A 47 5.46 -10.09 4.89
CA ASP A 47 5.75 -8.75 5.39
C ASP A 47 4.46 -7.92 5.42
N ARG A 48 4.29 -7.11 6.46
CA ARG A 48 3.25 -6.09 6.52
C ARG A 48 3.78 -4.81 5.93
N ILE A 49 3.05 -4.26 4.97
CA ILE A 49 3.43 -3.04 4.26
C ILE A 49 2.38 -1.97 4.43
N LEU A 50 2.83 -0.72 4.46
CA LEU A 50 1.98 0.45 4.33
C LEU A 50 2.05 0.96 2.90
N PHE A 51 0.89 1.24 2.31
CA PHE A 51 0.78 1.79 0.96
C PHE A 51 -0.31 2.86 0.90
N GLY A 52 -0.24 3.72 -0.11
CA GLY A 52 -1.25 4.74 -0.35
C GLY A 52 -2.58 4.12 -0.74
N LYS A 53 -3.70 4.70 -0.28
CA LYS A 53 -5.05 4.22 -0.64
C LYS A 53 -5.31 4.18 -2.16
N TRP A 54 -4.64 5.05 -2.90
CA TRP A 54 -4.77 5.18 -4.35
C TRP A 54 -3.69 4.40 -5.12
N SER A 55 -2.88 3.62 -4.41
CA SER A 55 -1.78 2.86 -4.97
C SER A 55 -2.19 1.43 -5.27
N GLY A 56 -1.94 1.00 -6.50
CA GLY A 56 -2.19 -0.37 -6.95
C GLY A 56 -3.42 -0.53 -7.83
N THR A 57 -3.62 -1.77 -8.26
CA THR A 57 -4.71 -2.24 -9.10
C THR A 57 -5.35 -3.42 -8.40
N GLU A 58 -6.63 -3.29 -8.06
CA GLU A 58 -7.41 -4.40 -7.51
C GLU A 58 -7.61 -5.47 -8.58
N VAL A 59 -7.31 -6.72 -8.22
CA VAL A 59 -7.50 -7.89 -9.05
C VAL A 59 -8.24 -8.94 -8.25
N LYS A 60 -9.21 -9.60 -8.86
CA LYS A 60 -9.89 -10.76 -8.27
C LYS A 60 -9.27 -12.02 -8.84
N ILE A 61 -8.65 -12.85 -8.00
CA ILE A 61 -8.07 -14.14 -8.41
C ILE A 61 -8.63 -15.20 -7.48
N ASP A 62 -9.15 -16.29 -8.05
CA ASP A 62 -9.67 -17.45 -7.30
C ASP A 62 -10.74 -17.12 -6.23
N GLY A 63 -11.43 -15.98 -6.38
CA GLY A 63 -12.46 -15.49 -5.45
C GLY A 63 -11.93 -14.54 -4.37
N ASP A 64 -10.62 -14.32 -4.31
CA ASP A 64 -9.99 -13.40 -3.38
C ASP A 64 -9.74 -12.03 -4.04
N ASP A 65 -9.99 -10.97 -3.28
CA ASP A 65 -9.69 -9.59 -3.65
C ASP A 65 -8.23 -9.28 -3.28
N LEU A 66 -7.38 -9.20 -4.29
CA LEU A 66 -5.95 -8.91 -4.16
C LEU A 66 -5.64 -7.52 -4.72
N LEU A 67 -4.59 -6.89 -4.18
CA LEU A 67 -4.13 -5.59 -4.65
C LEU A 67 -2.72 -5.74 -5.21
N ILE A 68 -2.57 -5.53 -6.52
CA ILE A 68 -1.27 -5.54 -7.19
C ILE A 68 -0.75 -4.10 -7.22
N MET A 69 0.43 -3.85 -6.66
CA MET A 69 1.09 -2.56 -6.73
C MET A 69 2.57 -2.71 -7.02
N LYS A 70 3.23 -1.60 -7.36
CA LYS A 70 4.68 -1.57 -7.50
C LYS A 70 5.32 -1.26 -6.15
N GLU A 71 6.55 -1.73 -5.99
CA GLU A 71 7.37 -1.41 -4.81
C GLU A 71 7.52 0.10 -4.59
N SER A 72 7.56 0.90 -5.66
CA SER A 72 7.63 2.36 -5.58
C SER A 72 6.46 3.01 -4.85
N ASP A 73 5.33 2.32 -4.75
CA ASP A 73 4.12 2.83 -4.12
C ASP A 73 3.98 2.39 -2.65
N ILE A 74 4.93 1.58 -2.17
CA ILE A 74 5.03 1.14 -0.78
C ILE A 74 5.71 2.24 0.03
N LEU A 75 5.04 2.70 1.08
CA LEU A 75 5.53 3.75 1.98
C LEU A 75 6.52 3.20 3.01
N GLY A 76 6.40 1.92 3.37
CA GLY A 76 7.32 1.25 4.28
C GLY A 76 6.81 -0.12 4.72
N VAL A 77 7.71 -0.90 5.35
CA VAL A 77 7.39 -2.18 6.00
C VAL A 77 7.15 -1.92 7.48
N VAL A 78 6.11 -2.53 8.05
CA VAL A 78 5.73 -2.47 9.46
C VAL A 78 6.12 -3.80 10.11
N GLU A 79 6.99 -3.76 11.13
CA GLU A 79 7.33 -4.90 12.01
C GLU A 79 6.33 -5.07 13.16
#